data_AF-A0A4Y8W7C8-F1
#
_entry.id   AF-A0A4Y8W7C8-F1
#
_cell.length_a   1.000
_cell.length_b   1.000
_cell.length_c   1.000
_cell.angle_alpha   90.00
_cell.angle_beta   90.00
_cell.angle_gamma   90.00
#
_symmetry.space_group_name_H-M   'P 1'
#
loop_
_entity.id
_entity.type
_entity.pdbx_description
1 polymer ?
#
loop_
_entity_poly.entity_id
_entity_poly.type
_entity_poly.pdbx_seq_one_letter_code
_entity_poly.pdbx_strand_id
1 'polypeptide(L)'
;MKKSTMLVLFVVIMLGYFIYDRYVAQPKELVRLSKLMLSQVAIKEGWFDPSEGLRDLPNGTATLHKEIDTSFKDGDTAYANGKIAYKSKTTDICKVVDFKFTYGSLNDYEIFSQSDCIE
;
A
#
# COMPACT_ATOMS: atom_id res chain seq x y z
N MET A 1 17.82 -43.28 -3.01
CA MET A 1 16.39 -42.87 -3.03
C MET A 1 15.78 -43.29 -4.36
N LYS A 2 14.60 -43.94 -4.38
CA LYS A 2 13.95 -44.33 -5.64
C LYS A 2 13.58 -43.06 -6.42
N LYS A 3 13.73 -43.06 -7.75
CA LYS A 3 13.39 -41.92 -8.63
C LYS A 3 11.99 -41.33 -8.35
N SER A 4 11.04 -42.20 -7.99
CA SER A 4 9.69 -41.82 -7.57
C SER A 4 9.65 -40.94 -6.31
N THR A 5 10.47 -41.21 -5.30
CA THR A 5 10.50 -40.43 -4.04
C THR A 5 11.07 -39.03 -4.26
N MET A 6 12.03 -38.88 -5.18
CA MET A 6 12.60 -37.59 -5.54
C MET A 6 11.58 -36.73 -6.31
N LEU A 7 10.82 -37.35 -7.22
CA LEU A 7 9.81 -36.67 -8.02
C LEU A 7 8.65 -36.15 -7.16
N VAL A 8 8.20 -36.94 -6.18
CA VAL A 8 7.20 -36.51 -5.19
C VAL A 8 7.70 -35.33 -4.37
N LEU A 9 8.96 -35.33 -3.94
CA LEU A 9 9.54 -34.23 -3.17
C LEU A 9 9.53 -32.91 -3.97
N PHE A 10 9.90 -32.95 -5.25
CA PHE A 10 9.86 -31.77 -6.12
C PHE A 10 8.45 -31.22 -6.29
N VAL A 11 7.45 -32.09 -6.46
CA VAL A 11 6.05 -31.65 -6.58
C VAL A 11 5.58 -30.97 -5.30
N VAL A 12 5.92 -31.51 -4.12
CA VAL A 12 5.55 -30.88 -2.83
C VAL A 12 6.21 -29.52 -2.66
N ILE A 13 7.49 -29.37 -3.02
CA ILE A 13 8.19 -28.09 -2.97
C ILE A 13 7.57 -27.07 -3.91
N MET A 14 7.28 -27.47 -5.16
CA MET A 14 6.62 -26.60 -6.14
C MET A 14 5.24 -26.15 -5.66
N LEU A 15 4.41 -27.07 -5.17
CA LEU A 15 3.09 -26.73 -4.63
C LEU A 15 3.21 -25.77 -3.43
N GLY A 16 4.16 -26.02 -2.52
CA GLY A 16 4.43 -25.13 -1.41
C GLY A 16 4.83 -23.73 -1.86
N TYR A 17 5.68 -23.62 -2.89
CA TYR A 17 6.07 -22.34 -3.48
C TYR A 17 4.87 -21.61 -4.11
N PHE A 18 4.05 -22.30 -4.91
CA PHE A 18 2.86 -21.70 -5.53
C PHE A 18 1.84 -21.21 -4.49
N ILE A 19 1.62 -21.99 -3.43
CA ILE A 19 0.74 -21.58 -2.33
C ILE A 19 1.31 -20.35 -1.63
N TYR A 20 2.60 -20.36 -1.30
CA TYR A 20 3.24 -19.21 -0.66
C TYR A 20 3.16 -17.95 -1.53
N ASP A 21 3.51 -18.05 -2.81
CA ASP A 21 3.49 -16.92 -3.74
C ASP A 21 2.09 -16.30 -3.80
N ARG A 22 1.06 -17.13 -3.99
CA ARG A 22 -0.31 -16.67 -4.19
C ARG A 22 -0.97 -16.13 -2.93
N TYR A 23 -0.76 -16.77 -1.78
CA TYR A 23 -1.47 -16.42 -0.54
C TYR A 23 -0.68 -15.52 0.41
N VAL A 24 0.63 -15.38 0.22
CA VAL A 24 1.48 -14.60 1.13
C VAL A 24 2.24 -13.50 0.39
N ALA A 25 2.94 -13.82 -0.69
CA ALA A 25 3.80 -12.84 -1.37
C ALA A 25 2.98 -11.78 -2.11
N GLN A 26 2.08 -12.20 -3.00
CA GLN A 26 1.21 -11.31 -3.78
C GLN A 26 0.38 -10.33 -2.94
N PRO A 27 -0.35 -10.74 -1.88
CA PRO A 27 -1.13 -9.80 -1.08
C PRO A 27 -0.23 -8.80 -0.31
N LYS A 28 0.93 -9.23 0.18
CA LYS A 28 1.88 -8.31 0.85
C LYS A 28 2.42 -7.27 -0.12
N GLU A 29 2.75 -7.68 -1.34
CA GLU A 29 3.20 -6.75 -2.37
C GLU A 29 2.11 -5.75 -2.74
N LEU A 30 0.86 -6.22 -2.88
CA LEU A 30 -0.28 -5.35 -3.19
C LEU A 30 -0.49 -4.29 -2.11
N VAL A 31 -0.50 -4.69 -0.83
CA VAL A 31 -0.58 -3.75 0.30
C VAL A 31 0.56 -2.73 0.27
N ARG A 32 1.78 -3.17 -0.03
CA ARG A 32 2.94 -2.26 -0.15
C ARG A 32 2.74 -1.24 -1.28
N LEU A 33 2.30 -1.68 -2.45
CA LEU A 33 2.02 -0.80 -3.59
C LEU A 33 0.89 0.17 -3.29
N SER A 34 -0.19 -0.29 -2.67
CA SER A 34 -1.30 0.57 -2.24
C SER A 34 -0.84 1.65 -1.25
N LYS A 35 0.07 1.33 -0.32
CA LYS A 35 0.67 2.34 0.58
C LYS A 35 1.50 3.40 -0.16
N LEU A 36 2.24 2.99 -1.18
CA LEU A 36 3.00 3.91 -2.02
C LEU A 36 2.06 4.81 -2.82
N MET A 37 1.04 4.22 -3.44
CA MET A 37 0.02 4.95 -4.17
C MET A 37 -0.71 5.95 -3.27
N LEU A 38 -1.17 5.52 -2.09
CA LEU A 38 -1.83 6.40 -1.11
C LEU A 38 -0.96 7.62 -0.74
N SER A 39 0.36 7.45 -0.71
CA SER A 39 1.28 8.57 -0.48
C SER A 39 1.29 9.54 -1.67
N GLN A 40 1.24 9.03 -2.89
CA GLN A 40 1.21 9.86 -4.10
C GLN A 40 -0.11 10.56 -4.30
N VAL A 41 -1.23 9.88 -4.02
CA VAL A 41 -2.55 10.50 -3.96
C VAL A 41 -2.49 11.67 -3.00
N ALA A 42 -2.03 11.46 -1.77
CA ALA A 42 -1.96 12.52 -0.77
C ALA A 42 -1.09 13.72 -1.17
N ILE A 43 0.03 13.49 -1.87
CA ILE A 43 0.89 14.57 -2.38
C ILE A 43 0.20 15.31 -3.52
N LYS A 44 -0.44 14.61 -4.46
CA LYS A 44 -1.10 15.20 -5.62
C LYS A 44 -2.38 15.95 -5.27
N GLU A 45 -3.15 15.43 -4.32
CA GLU A 45 -4.32 16.10 -3.75
C GLU A 45 -3.93 17.21 -2.75
N GLY A 46 -2.64 17.39 -2.48
CA GLY A 46 -2.14 18.47 -1.62
C GLY A 46 -2.52 18.34 -0.15
N TRP A 47 -2.74 17.12 0.35
CA TRP A 47 -3.10 16.90 1.76
C TRP A 47 -1.95 17.24 2.71
N PHE A 48 -0.70 17.09 2.26
CA PHE A 48 0.48 17.56 2.97
C PHE A 48 1.60 17.88 1.99
N ASP A 49 2.54 18.74 2.42
CA ASP A 49 3.78 19.01 1.69
C ASP A 49 4.94 18.21 2.31
N PRO A 50 5.56 17.27 1.56
CA PRO A 50 6.74 16.52 2.02
C PRO A 50 7.90 17.42 2.47
N SER A 51 7.97 18.65 1.95
CA SER A 51 9.01 19.62 2.29
C SER A 51 8.84 20.21 3.69
N GLU A 52 7.62 20.23 4.25
CA GLU A 52 7.38 20.71 5.62
C GLU A 52 8.14 19.86 6.65
N GLY A 53 8.05 18.53 6.53
CA GLY A 53 8.77 17.61 7.42
C GLY A 53 10.29 17.74 7.34
N LEU A 54 10.83 18.20 6.20
CA LEU A 54 12.26 18.43 5.99
C LEU A 54 12.73 19.82 6.46
N ARG A 55 11.87 20.84 6.35
CA ARG A 55 12.18 22.22 6.76
C ARG A 55 12.24 22.42 8.27
N ASP A 56 11.64 21.50 9.03
CA ASP A 56 11.42 21.66 10.47
C ASP A 56 12.56 21.08 11.35
N LEU A 57 13.70 20.70 10.77
CA LEU A 57 14.91 20.24 11.49
C LEU A 57 15.64 21.43 12.14
N PRO A 58 15.72 21.49 13.49
CA PRO A 58 16.37 20.44 14.29
C PRO A 58 15.46 19.69 15.29
N ASN A 59 14.21 20.12 15.51
CA ASN A 59 13.27 19.54 16.49
C ASN A 59 11.90 19.14 15.88
N GLY A 60 11.81 19.08 14.55
CA GLY A 60 10.57 18.81 13.82
C GLY A 60 10.15 17.35 13.90
N THR A 61 9.15 17.03 14.70
CA THR A 61 8.53 15.70 14.74
C THR A 61 7.33 15.66 13.81
N ALA A 62 7.57 15.71 12.49
CA ALA A 62 6.50 15.39 11.54
C ALA A 62 6.27 13.87 11.56
N THR A 63 5.03 13.44 11.73
CA THR A 63 4.66 12.02 11.71
C THR A 63 3.74 11.74 10.54
N LEU A 64 4.04 10.68 9.80
CA LEU A 64 3.21 10.18 8.70
C LEU A 64 2.82 8.75 9.01
N HIS A 65 1.53 8.52 9.21
CA HIS A 65 0.96 7.20 9.40
C HIS A 65 0.13 6.81 8.17
N LYS A 66 0.30 5.56 7.73
CA LYS A 66 -0.36 5.01 6.54
C LYS A 66 -0.78 3.57 6.78
N GLU A 67 -2.07 3.34 6.61
CA GLU A 67 -2.69 2.04 6.75
C GLU A 67 -3.51 1.71 5.50
N ILE A 68 -3.53 0.43 5.15
CA ILE A 68 -4.34 -0.10 4.06
C ILE A 68 -5.21 -1.18 4.71
N ASP A 69 -6.50 -0.89 4.79
CA ASP A 69 -7.47 -1.77 5.44
C ASP A 69 -7.80 -2.93 4.52
N THR A 70 -8.01 -2.63 3.24
CA THR A 70 -8.25 -3.64 2.21
C THR A 70 -7.52 -3.29 0.93
N SER A 71 -7.07 -4.32 0.23
CA SER A 71 -6.56 -4.18 -1.13
C SER A 71 -6.83 -5.46 -1.92
N PHE A 72 -7.29 -5.31 -3.16
CA PHE A 72 -7.44 -6.42 -4.09
C PHE A 72 -7.07 -5.99 -5.51
N LYS A 73 -6.76 -6.97 -6.35
CA LYS A 73 -6.36 -6.76 -7.74
C LYS A 73 -7.32 -7.48 -8.66
N ASP A 74 -7.80 -6.79 -9.69
CA ASP A 74 -8.59 -7.33 -10.79
C ASP A 74 -7.94 -6.92 -12.12
N GLY A 75 -7.43 -7.90 -12.85
CA GLY A 75 -6.60 -7.64 -14.04
C GLY A 75 -5.40 -6.75 -13.72
N ASP A 76 -5.25 -5.65 -14.45
CA ASP A 76 -4.20 -4.64 -14.23
C ASP A 76 -4.63 -3.51 -13.30
N THR A 77 -5.84 -3.57 -12.72
CA THR A 77 -6.35 -2.56 -11.79
C THR A 77 -6.28 -3.07 -10.36
N ALA A 78 -5.72 -2.26 -9.48
CA ALA A 78 -5.73 -2.49 -8.04
C ALA A 78 -6.72 -1.53 -7.37
N TYR A 79 -7.44 -2.05 -6.39
CA TYR A 79 -8.39 -1.32 -5.57
C TYR A 79 -7.88 -1.35 -4.13
N ALA A 80 -7.98 -0.21 -3.45
CA ALA A 80 -7.55 -0.11 -2.06
C ALA A 80 -8.43 0.87 -1.28
N ASN A 81 -8.69 0.49 -0.04
CA ASN A 81 -9.14 1.41 1.00
C ASN A 81 -7.98 1.64 1.96
N GLY A 82 -7.69 2.90 2.25
CA GLY A 82 -6.59 3.24 3.14
C GLY A 82 -6.80 4.50 3.93
N LYS A 83 -6.10 4.57 5.04
CA LYS A 83 -6.05 5.72 5.94
C LYS A 83 -4.67 6.36 5.88
N ILE A 84 -4.63 7.67 5.76
CA ILE A 84 -3.42 8.47 5.89
C ILE A 84 -3.61 9.55 6.93
N ALA A 85 -2.67 9.64 7.86
CA ALA A 85 -2.63 10.71 8.84
C ALA A 85 -1.25 11.37 8.80
N TYR A 86 -1.23 12.69 8.69
CA TYR A 86 0.00 13.48 8.73
C TYR A 86 -0.14 14.58 9.76
N LYS A 87 0.83 14.66 10.66
CA LYS A 87 0.88 15.66 11.72
C LYS A 87 2.24 16.34 11.72
N SER A 88 2.23 17.65 11.54
CA SER A 88 3.36 18.56 11.68
C SER A 88 2.98 19.68 12.66
N LYS A 89 3.83 20.71 12.80
CA LYS A 89 3.49 21.89 13.62
C LYS A 89 2.34 22.72 13.04
N THR A 90 2.19 22.70 11.71
CA THR A 90 1.26 23.57 10.96
C THR A 90 0.11 22.80 10.33
N THR A 91 0.25 21.49 10.20
CA THR A 91 -0.64 20.65 9.41
C THR A 91 -1.05 19.44 10.25
N ASP A 92 -2.35 19.24 10.43
CA ASP A 92 -2.91 18.03 11.03
C ASP A 92 -4.03 17.55 10.09
N ILE A 93 -3.78 16.43 9.42
CA ILE A 93 -4.72 15.85 8.46
C ILE A 93 -4.89 14.37 8.78
N CYS A 94 -6.12 13.90 8.62
CA CYS A 94 -6.44 12.49 8.68
C CYS A 94 -7.53 12.20 7.66
N LYS A 95 -7.22 11.38 6.65
CA LYS A 95 -8.14 11.02 5.56
C LYS A 95 -8.28 9.51 5.46
N VAL A 96 -9.50 9.07 5.17
CA VAL A 96 -9.83 7.71 4.73
C VAL A 96 -10.27 7.80 3.27
N VAL A 97 -9.72 6.93 2.43
CA VAL A 97 -9.82 7.06 0.97
C VAL A 97 -10.03 5.70 0.34
N ASP A 98 -11.06 5.61 -0.51
CA ASP A 98 -11.26 4.52 -1.45
C ASP A 98 -10.74 4.95 -2.82
N PHE A 99 -9.81 4.17 -3.38
CA PHE A 99 -9.24 4.49 -4.68
C PHE A 99 -8.90 3.23 -5.48
N LYS A 100 -8.87 3.39 -6.80
CA LYS A 100 -8.23 2.42 -7.70
C LYS A 100 -6.99 3.02 -8.32
N PHE A 101 -6.09 2.16 -8.78
CA PHE A 101 -4.92 2.55 -9.54
C PHE A 101 -4.49 1.43 -10.49
N THR A 102 -3.80 1.82 -11.57
CA THR A 102 -3.22 0.85 -12.50
C THR A 102 -1.95 0.24 -11.90
N TYR A 103 -1.87 -1.09 -11.87
CA TYR A 103 -0.76 -1.83 -11.30
C TYR A 103 0.55 -1.51 -12.04
N GLY A 104 1.58 -1.07 -11.31
CA GLY A 104 2.85 -0.63 -11.90
C GLY A 104 2.84 0.82 -12.42
N SER A 105 1.69 1.51 -12.39
CA SER A 105 1.62 2.96 -12.58
C SER A 105 1.49 3.64 -11.22
N LEU A 106 2.21 4.75 -11.07
CA LEU A 106 2.15 5.61 -9.89
C LEU A 106 1.34 6.89 -10.15
N ASN A 107 0.96 7.11 -11.41
CA ASN A 107 0.31 8.35 -11.82
C ASN A 107 -1.16 8.19 -12.20
N ASP A 108 -1.61 6.95 -12.37
CA ASP A 108 -2.95 6.63 -12.85
C ASP A 108 -3.76 6.06 -11.69
N TYR A 109 -4.52 6.94 -11.04
CA TYR A 109 -5.43 6.61 -9.94
C TYR A 109 -6.75 7.35 -10.10
N GLU A 110 -7.79 6.81 -9.47
CA GLU A 110 -9.09 7.44 -9.35
C GLU A 110 -9.60 7.24 -7.92
N ILE A 111 -10.05 8.32 -7.29
CA ILE A 111 -10.65 8.29 -5.95
C ILE A 111 -12.15 8.07 -6.11
N PHE A 112 -12.68 7.04 -5.46
CA PHE A 112 -14.12 6.77 -5.40
C PHE A 112 -14.78 7.51 -4.25
N SER A 113 -14.10 7.54 -3.10
CA SER A 113 -14.60 8.15 -1.88
C SER A 113 -13.44 8.71 -1.08
N GLN A 114 -13.71 9.81 -0.38
CA GLN A 114 -12.78 10.41 0.56
C GLN A 114 -13.58 11.01 1.71
N SER A 115 -13.13 10.77 2.93
CA SER A 115 -13.66 11.41 4.13
C SER A 115 -12.53 11.78 5.08
N ASP A 116 -12.81 12.73 5.98
CA ASP A 116 -11.98 12.92 7.16
C ASP A 116 -12.16 11.74 8.14
N CYS A 117 -11.13 11.48 8.93
CA CYS A 117 -11.24 10.53 10.04
C CYS A 117 -12.25 11.05 11.06
N ILE A 118 -13.12 10.17 11.55
CA ILE A 118 -14.00 10.47 12.68
C ILE A 118 -13.11 10.43 13.93
N GLU A 119 -13.02 11.55 14.67
CA GLU A 119 -12.40 11.63 16.00
C GLU A 119 -13.16 10.79 17.04
#